data_AF-A0A4V1SIF1-F1
#
_entry.id   AF-A0A4V1SIF1-F1
#
_cell.length_a   1.000
_cell.length_b   1.000
_cell.length_c   1.000
_cell.angle_alpha   90.00
_cell.angle_beta   90.00
_cell.angle_gamma   90.00
#
_symmetry.space_group_name_H-M   'P 1'
#
loop_
_entity.id
_entity.type
_entity.pdbx_description
1 polymer ?
#
loop_
_entity_poly.entity_id
_entity_poly.type
_entity_poly.pdbx_seq_one_letter_code
_entity_poly.pdbx_strand_id
1 'polypeptide(L)'
;MPRLSRSDLLSAVVLAAVFAVSAYGCIAFTAVHERVASLWIPNALAIGSLLRNPLRPAAVTILTCAIANVLVNLLVDDSLPLASALALANAVEIVVVVWLLRSLCGMSPDLGSGRTVMFVVSAAVVGALASSLVAGFAFAPLGTLPSLAKMQAWLFADSLSILVLLPVVLIGIDAWRDRRWPPRDGAQRWLAIVAIVLVGTVLVFGQSRFPFLFLVSPLIVYATFSGGMLGTAVAVLIVTIVAIFATAMNSGPITLVIGGDHARILAIQTFLAANVLMGLPIAALLSAKRRAHDDAVRARDYAQEILDNVSEVIFRTDEVGRWTMLNPAWEELTGFTLRESIGSPIHTSLHPDDR
;
A
#
# COMPACT_ATOMS: atom_id res chain seq x y z
N MET A 1 -20.35 19.64 18.49
CA MET A 1 -19.74 19.42 17.15
C MET A 1 -18.50 20.31 17.05
N PRO A 2 -17.33 19.79 16.67
CA PRO A 2 -16.15 20.62 16.47
C PRO A 2 -16.45 21.67 15.38
N ARG A 3 -16.11 22.94 15.63
CA ARG A 3 -16.31 24.02 14.66
C ARG A 3 -15.43 23.76 13.44
N LEU A 4 -16.02 23.75 12.25
CA LEU A 4 -15.30 23.60 10.98
C LEU A 4 -14.30 24.75 10.82
N SER A 5 -13.01 24.44 10.70
CA SER A 5 -12.01 25.47 10.43
C SER A 5 -12.02 25.87 8.94
N ARG A 6 -11.58 27.09 8.62
CA ARG A 6 -11.41 27.52 7.22
C ARG A 6 -10.44 26.61 6.44
N SER A 7 -9.40 26.10 7.10
CA SER A 7 -8.46 25.14 6.52
C SER A 7 -9.09 23.80 6.19
N ASP A 8 -10.05 23.32 6.99
CA ASP A 8 -10.76 22.07 6.71
C ASP A 8 -11.64 22.20 5.48
N LEU A 9 -12.35 23.33 5.36
CA LEU A 9 -13.19 23.63 4.19
C LEU A 9 -12.34 23.76 2.92
N LEU A 10 -11.23 24.51 2.98
CA LEU A 10 -10.32 24.65 1.84
C LEU A 10 -9.79 23.29 1.38
N SER A 11 -9.36 22.45 2.34
CA SER A 11 -8.86 21.11 2.03
C SER A 11 -9.92 20.21 1.40
N ALA A 12 -11.16 20.28 1.90
CA ALA A 12 -12.28 19.53 1.34
C ALA A 12 -12.60 19.98 -0.10
N VAL A 13 -12.57 21.29 -0.37
CA VAL A 13 -12.76 21.84 -1.73
C VAL A 13 -11.64 21.42 -2.67
N VAL A 14 -10.38 21.48 -2.23
CA VAL A 14 -9.24 21.03 -3.04
C VAL A 14 -9.37 19.54 -3.38
N LEU A 15 -9.73 18.71 -2.38
CA LEU A 15 -9.95 17.28 -2.62
C LEU A 15 -11.12 17.05 -3.58
N ALA A 16 -12.23 17.78 -3.43
CA ALA A 16 -13.38 17.67 -4.32
C ALA A 16 -13.04 18.08 -5.75
N ALA A 17 -12.18 19.09 -5.96
CA ALA A 17 -11.69 19.46 -7.27
C ALA A 17 -10.80 18.36 -7.89
N VAL A 18 -9.88 17.79 -7.11
CA VAL A 18 -9.04 16.66 -7.55
C VAL A 18 -9.90 15.43 -7.86
N PHE A 19 -10.91 15.17 -7.03
CA PHE A 19 -11.91 14.13 -7.25
C PHE A 19 -12.66 14.36 -8.56
N ALA A 20 -13.15 15.59 -8.81
CA ALA A 20 -13.88 15.93 -10.03
C ALA A 20 -13.03 15.73 -11.29
N VAL A 21 -11.79 16.25 -11.29
CA VAL A 21 -10.86 16.12 -12.42
C VAL A 21 -10.53 14.66 -12.71
N SER A 22 -10.26 13.87 -11.67
CA SER A 22 -9.97 12.44 -11.83
C SER A 22 -11.20 11.65 -12.30
N ALA A 23 -12.40 11.98 -11.80
CA ALA A 23 -13.65 11.34 -12.22
C ALA A 23 -13.94 11.64 -13.69
N TYR A 24 -13.87 12.91 -14.09
CA TYR A 24 -14.06 13.31 -15.49
C TYR A 24 -13.06 12.62 -16.41
N GLY A 25 -11.78 12.56 -16.02
CA GLY A 25 -10.74 11.85 -16.78
C GLY A 25 -11.03 10.36 -16.96
N CYS A 26 -11.51 9.67 -15.91
CA CYS A 26 -11.88 8.25 -15.98
C CYS A 26 -13.10 8.03 -16.91
N ILE A 27 -14.12 8.88 -16.82
CA ILE A 27 -15.32 8.80 -17.66
C ILE A 27 -14.97 9.06 -19.12
N ALA A 28 -14.23 10.15 -19.40
CA ALA A 28 -13.79 10.50 -20.74
C ALA A 28 -12.93 9.40 -21.38
N PHE A 29 -12.03 8.78 -20.60
CA PHE A 29 -11.21 7.67 -21.08
C PHE A 29 -12.06 6.45 -21.44
N THR A 30 -13.03 6.10 -20.60
CA THR A 30 -13.92 4.95 -20.79
C THR A 30 -14.88 5.17 -21.98
N ALA A 31 -15.34 6.41 -22.18
CA ALA A 31 -16.20 6.77 -23.32
C ALA A 31 -15.49 6.60 -24.67
N VAL A 32 -14.19 6.90 -24.74
CA VAL A 32 -13.39 6.70 -25.97
C VAL A 32 -12.99 5.23 -26.16
N HIS A 33 -12.84 4.48 -25.07
CA HIS A 33 -12.36 3.11 -25.08
C HIS A 33 -13.38 2.17 -24.42
N GLU A 34 -14.53 1.98 -25.05
CA GLU A 34 -15.66 1.16 -24.55
C GLU A 34 -15.26 -0.25 -24.07
N ARG A 35 -14.10 -0.76 -24.52
CA ARG A 35 -13.55 -2.08 -24.20
C ARG A 35 -12.64 -2.13 -22.97
N VAL A 36 -12.30 -1.00 -22.35
CA VAL A 36 -11.32 -0.95 -21.26
C VAL A 36 -11.98 -0.45 -19.99
N ALA A 37 -12.05 -1.32 -18.97
CA ALA A 37 -12.44 -0.91 -17.63
C ALA A 37 -11.38 0.07 -17.08
N SER A 38 -11.75 1.35 -16.95
CA SER A 38 -10.89 2.33 -16.26
C SER A 38 -10.83 2.00 -14.78
N LEU A 39 -9.65 2.15 -14.16
CA LEU A 39 -9.56 2.19 -12.71
C LEU A 39 -10.26 3.46 -12.21
N TRP A 40 -11.13 3.33 -11.22
CA TRP A 40 -11.80 4.48 -10.62
C TRP A 40 -10.90 5.19 -9.58
N ILE A 41 -10.05 6.09 -10.08
CA ILE A 41 -9.08 6.87 -9.28
C ILE A 41 -9.72 7.67 -8.11
N PRO A 42 -10.88 8.34 -8.28
CA PRO A 42 -11.40 9.29 -7.29
C PRO A 42 -11.57 8.72 -5.87
N ASN A 43 -12.09 7.49 -5.76
CA ASN A 43 -12.37 6.89 -4.46
C ASN A 43 -11.09 6.59 -3.67
N ALA A 44 -10.05 6.08 -4.34
CA ALA A 44 -8.76 5.83 -3.70
C ALA A 44 -8.12 7.12 -3.14
N LEU A 45 -8.24 8.24 -3.87
CA LEU A 45 -7.79 9.56 -3.42
C LEU A 45 -8.56 10.03 -2.17
N ALA A 46 -9.89 9.91 -2.20
CA ALA A 46 -10.74 10.29 -1.07
C ALA A 46 -10.47 9.44 0.18
N ILE A 47 -10.37 8.12 0.02
CA ILE A 47 -10.04 7.17 1.09
C ILE A 47 -8.67 7.49 1.69
N GLY A 48 -7.64 7.65 0.86
CA GLY A 48 -6.29 7.97 1.34
C GLY A 48 -6.22 9.29 2.11
N SER A 49 -6.90 10.32 1.62
CA SER A 49 -7.02 11.62 2.29
C SER A 49 -7.70 11.49 3.66
N LEU A 50 -8.81 10.74 3.75
CA LEU A 50 -9.52 10.52 5.02
C LEU A 50 -8.68 9.69 6.01
N LEU A 51 -7.93 8.70 5.56
CA LEU A 51 -7.09 7.87 6.44
C LEU A 51 -5.87 8.63 6.99
N ARG A 52 -5.34 9.63 6.28
CA ARG A 52 -4.19 10.44 6.75
C ARG A 52 -4.57 11.76 7.41
N ASN A 53 -5.84 12.12 7.37
CA ASN A 53 -6.38 13.30 8.04
C ASN A 53 -7.54 12.93 9.00
N PRO A 54 -7.26 12.15 10.07
CA PRO A 54 -8.29 11.58 10.94
C PRO A 54 -9.14 12.60 11.70
N LEU A 55 -8.55 13.77 11.99
CA LEU A 55 -9.21 14.87 12.71
C LEU A 55 -10.13 15.70 11.81
N ARG A 56 -10.08 15.49 10.48
CA ARG A 56 -10.94 16.22 9.56
C ARG A 56 -12.38 15.72 9.65
N PRO A 57 -13.35 16.61 9.42
CA PRO A 57 -14.77 16.25 9.33
C PRO A 57 -15.01 15.33 8.12
N ALA A 58 -15.02 14.03 8.37
CA ALA A 58 -15.20 13.01 7.33
C ALA A 58 -16.49 13.24 6.54
N ALA A 59 -17.59 13.56 7.22
CA ALA A 59 -18.88 13.83 6.59
C ALA A 59 -18.83 14.98 5.57
N VAL A 60 -18.14 16.09 5.88
CA VAL A 60 -17.99 17.23 4.96
C VAL A 60 -17.14 16.85 3.75
N THR A 61 -16.07 16.10 3.98
CA THR A 61 -15.17 15.63 2.91
C THR A 61 -15.90 14.69 1.96
N ILE A 62 -16.68 13.74 2.49
CA ILE A 62 -17.46 12.80 1.69
C ILE A 62 -18.57 13.53 0.94
N LEU A 63 -19.29 14.46 1.60
CA LEU A 63 -20.35 15.23 0.97
C LEU A 63 -19.83 16.09 -0.19
N THR A 64 -18.69 16.76 -0.01
CA THR A 64 -18.07 17.56 -1.07
C THR A 64 -17.59 16.71 -2.24
N CYS A 65 -17.04 15.52 -2.00
CA CYS A 65 -16.70 14.56 -3.05
C CYS A 65 -17.96 14.03 -3.76
N ALA A 66 -19.05 13.75 -3.03
CA ALA A 66 -20.31 13.30 -3.61
C ALA A 66 -20.94 14.38 -4.51
N ILE A 67 -20.94 15.65 -4.06
CA ILE A 67 -21.39 16.78 -4.87
C ILE A 67 -20.54 16.90 -6.14
N ALA A 68 -19.21 16.85 -6.01
CA ALA A 68 -18.30 16.85 -7.15
C ALA A 68 -18.61 15.71 -8.14
N ASN A 69 -18.90 14.51 -7.63
CA ASN A 69 -19.27 13.37 -8.46
C ASN A 69 -20.59 13.59 -9.21
N VAL A 70 -21.64 14.08 -8.53
CA VAL A 70 -22.91 14.42 -9.19
C VAL A 70 -22.67 15.45 -10.30
N LEU A 71 -21.95 16.53 -10.00
CA LEU A 71 -21.67 17.58 -10.98
C LEU A 71 -20.90 17.05 -12.20
N VAL A 72 -19.91 16.19 -11.99
CA VAL A 72 -19.17 15.57 -13.11
C VAL A 72 -20.09 14.70 -13.96
N ASN A 73 -20.91 13.83 -13.37
CA ASN A 73 -21.81 12.99 -14.17
C ASN A 73 -22.84 13.83 -14.95
N LEU A 74 -23.38 14.90 -14.34
CA LEU A 74 -24.25 15.86 -15.05
C LEU A 74 -23.53 16.57 -16.21
N LEU A 75 -22.22 16.85 -16.09
CA LEU A 75 -21.42 17.45 -17.17
C LEU A 75 -21.19 16.49 -18.35
N VAL A 76 -21.36 15.18 -18.15
CA VAL A 76 -21.28 14.16 -19.21
C VAL A 76 -22.69 13.70 -19.63
N ASP A 77 -23.70 14.56 -19.44
CA ASP A 77 -25.08 14.38 -19.84
C ASP A 77 -25.84 13.22 -19.16
N ASP A 78 -25.36 12.71 -18.01
CA ASP A 78 -26.14 11.77 -17.22
C ASP A 78 -27.34 12.45 -16.57
N SER A 79 -28.44 11.70 -16.44
CA SER A 79 -29.63 12.19 -15.73
C SER A 79 -29.35 12.42 -14.23
N LEU A 80 -30.02 13.39 -13.60
CA LEU A 80 -29.87 13.65 -12.16
C LEU A 80 -30.10 12.42 -11.27
N PRO A 81 -31.11 11.54 -11.52
CA PRO A 81 -31.25 10.30 -10.78
C PRO A 81 -30.05 9.36 -10.91
N LEU A 82 -29.51 9.21 -12.13
CA LEU A 82 -28.34 8.39 -12.42
C LEU A 82 -27.09 8.96 -11.73
N ALA A 83 -26.81 10.24 -11.90
CA ALA A 83 -25.68 10.92 -11.27
C ALA A 83 -25.72 10.81 -9.74
N SER A 84 -26.91 10.96 -9.14
CA SER A 84 -27.11 10.84 -7.69
C SER A 84 -26.91 9.40 -7.20
N ALA A 85 -27.38 8.41 -7.97
CA ALA A 85 -27.18 7.00 -7.69
C ALA A 85 -25.69 6.61 -7.69
N LEU A 86 -24.96 7.02 -8.73
CA LEU A 86 -23.51 6.80 -8.85
C LEU A 86 -22.75 7.47 -7.69
N ALA A 87 -23.10 8.72 -7.36
CA ALA A 87 -22.48 9.44 -6.26
C ALA A 87 -22.75 8.76 -4.90
N LEU A 88 -23.96 8.24 -4.68
CA LEU A 88 -24.31 7.50 -3.48
C LEU A 88 -23.51 6.19 -3.36
N ALA A 89 -23.40 5.42 -4.45
CA ALA A 89 -22.62 4.18 -4.47
C ALA A 89 -21.15 4.44 -4.11
N ASN A 90 -20.53 5.44 -4.75
CA ASN A 90 -19.16 5.87 -4.45
C ASN A 90 -18.98 6.36 -3.01
N ALA A 91 -19.94 7.13 -2.48
CA ALA A 91 -19.89 7.60 -1.09
C ALA A 91 -19.99 6.44 -0.10
N VAL A 92 -20.84 5.44 -0.37
CA VAL A 92 -20.95 4.22 0.45
C VAL A 92 -19.65 3.44 0.42
N GLU A 93 -19.00 3.29 -0.74
CA GLU A 93 -17.69 2.64 -0.82
C GLU A 93 -16.66 3.32 0.09
N ILE A 94 -16.51 4.64 -0.06
CA ILE A 94 -15.55 5.43 0.72
C ILE A 94 -15.84 5.28 2.22
N VAL A 95 -17.10 5.38 2.64
CA VAL A 95 -17.51 5.21 4.04
C VAL A 95 -17.15 3.82 4.56
N VAL A 96 -17.53 2.77 3.83
CA VAL A 96 -17.31 1.38 4.25
C VAL A 96 -15.82 1.09 4.36
N VAL A 97 -15.01 1.46 3.36
CA VAL A 97 -13.57 1.21 3.35
C VAL A 97 -12.87 1.97 4.48
N VAL A 98 -13.18 3.26 4.64
CA VAL A 98 -12.57 4.08 5.70
C VAL A 98 -12.99 3.58 7.08
N TRP A 99 -14.26 3.21 7.27
CA TRP A 99 -14.77 2.67 8.53
C TRP A 99 -14.12 1.33 8.90
N LEU A 100 -14.03 0.39 7.95
CA LEU A 100 -13.37 -0.90 8.16
C LEU A 100 -11.90 -0.73 8.50
N LEU A 101 -11.17 0.11 7.75
CA LEU A 101 -9.75 0.32 8.00
C LEU A 101 -9.48 1.04 9.32
N ARG A 102 -10.29 2.02 9.68
CA ARG A 102 -10.15 2.70 10.98
C ARG A 102 -10.49 1.79 12.16
N SER A 103 -11.52 0.94 12.03
CA SER A 103 -11.93 0.02 13.10
C SER A 103 -10.95 -1.13 13.29
N LEU A 104 -10.32 -1.62 12.22
CA LEU A 104 -9.41 -2.78 12.28
C LEU A 104 -7.93 -2.43 12.43
N CYS A 105 -7.49 -1.27 11.92
CA CYS A 105 -6.09 -0.83 11.92
C CYS A 105 -5.82 0.42 12.78
N GLY A 106 -6.85 1.06 13.32
CA GLY A 106 -6.74 2.37 13.98
C GLY A 106 -6.76 3.55 13.01
N MET A 107 -6.62 4.77 13.56
CA MET A 107 -6.85 6.02 12.81
C MET A 107 -5.84 6.31 11.69
N SER A 108 -4.68 5.65 11.69
CA SER A 108 -3.61 5.83 10.70
C SER A 108 -2.99 4.46 10.34
N PRO A 109 -3.56 3.74 9.37
CA PRO A 109 -3.10 2.39 9.01
C PRO A 109 -1.66 2.37 8.47
N ASP A 110 -0.83 1.45 8.99
CA ASP A 110 0.55 1.22 8.52
C ASP A 110 0.61 0.08 7.49
N LEU A 111 0.93 0.41 6.24
CA LEU A 111 1.09 -0.56 5.15
C LEU A 111 2.30 -1.47 5.31
N GLY A 112 3.24 -1.14 6.20
CA GLY A 112 4.32 -2.06 6.55
C GLY A 112 3.82 -3.30 7.30
N SER A 113 2.61 -3.27 7.88
CA SER A 113 2.04 -4.42 8.61
C SER A 113 1.30 -5.36 7.67
N GLY A 114 1.65 -6.65 7.70
CA GLY A 114 0.95 -7.67 6.90
C GLY A 114 -0.55 -7.75 7.24
N ARG A 115 -0.90 -7.56 8.52
CA ARG A 115 -2.29 -7.50 8.97
C ARG A 115 -3.05 -6.35 8.33
N THR A 116 -2.44 -5.16 8.25
CA THR A 116 -3.04 -4.00 7.60
C THR A 116 -3.23 -4.21 6.12
N VAL A 117 -2.26 -4.82 5.42
CA VAL A 117 -2.42 -5.16 4.00
C VAL A 117 -3.60 -6.12 3.78
N MET A 118 -3.73 -7.17 4.59
CA MET A 118 -4.88 -8.07 4.52
C MET A 118 -6.22 -7.33 4.73
N PHE A 119 -6.27 -6.40 5.67
CA PHE A 119 -7.47 -5.60 5.89
C PHE A 119 -7.74 -4.59 4.77
N VAL A 120 -6.71 -4.06 4.09
CA VAL A 120 -6.88 -3.25 2.87
C VAL A 120 -7.48 -4.07 1.75
N VAL A 121 -6.99 -5.30 1.52
CA VAL A 121 -7.59 -6.24 0.54
C VAL A 121 -9.05 -6.50 0.87
N SER A 122 -9.35 -6.90 2.10
CA SER A 122 -10.72 -7.19 2.53
C SER A 122 -11.64 -5.97 2.45
N ALA A 123 -11.17 -4.80 2.90
CA ALA A 123 -11.96 -3.58 2.89
C ALA A 123 -12.27 -3.11 1.46
N ALA A 124 -11.31 -3.20 0.53
CA ALA A 124 -11.53 -2.87 -0.88
C ALA A 124 -12.62 -3.75 -1.51
N VAL A 125 -12.58 -5.06 -1.26
CA VAL A 125 -13.60 -5.99 -1.78
C VAL A 125 -14.97 -5.72 -1.14
N VAL A 126 -15.03 -5.55 0.19
CA VAL A 126 -16.30 -5.29 0.90
C VAL A 126 -16.90 -3.94 0.50
N GLY A 127 -16.08 -2.91 0.35
CA GLY A 127 -16.49 -1.59 -0.13
C GLY A 127 -17.09 -1.66 -1.54
N ALA A 128 -16.39 -2.31 -2.47
CA ALA A 128 -16.84 -2.45 -3.84
C ALA A 128 -18.11 -3.32 -3.96
N LEU A 129 -18.25 -4.35 -3.12
CA LEU A 129 -19.51 -5.12 -3.01
C LEU A 129 -20.67 -4.24 -2.53
N ALA A 130 -20.45 -3.43 -1.48
CA ALA A 130 -21.48 -2.52 -0.98
C ALA A 130 -21.88 -1.47 -2.03
N SER A 131 -20.90 -0.89 -2.72
CA SER A 131 -21.10 0.05 -3.83
C SER A 131 -21.90 -0.56 -4.98
N SER A 132 -21.53 -1.77 -5.41
CA SER A 132 -22.22 -2.48 -6.49
C SER A 132 -23.67 -2.81 -6.15
N LEU A 133 -23.97 -3.19 -4.90
CA LEU A 133 -25.34 -3.42 -4.45
C LEU A 133 -26.16 -2.12 -4.47
N VAL A 134 -25.59 -1.02 -3.95
CA VAL A 134 -26.25 0.30 -3.96
C VAL A 134 -26.53 0.77 -5.38
N ALA A 135 -25.55 0.66 -6.27
CA ALA A 135 -25.73 0.99 -7.69
C ALA A 135 -26.83 0.13 -8.31
N GLY A 136 -26.83 -1.19 -8.05
CA GLY A 136 -27.84 -2.10 -8.60
C GLY A 136 -29.26 -1.81 -8.15
N PHE A 137 -29.47 -1.49 -6.86
CA PHE A 137 -30.78 -1.05 -6.37
C PHE A 137 -31.17 0.32 -6.92
N ALA A 138 -30.22 1.24 -7.04
CA ALA A 138 -30.49 2.58 -7.55
C ALA A 138 -30.83 2.58 -9.06
N PHE A 139 -30.40 1.56 -9.82
CA PHE A 139 -30.80 1.36 -11.21
C PHE A 139 -32.13 0.62 -11.40
N ALA A 140 -32.65 -0.08 -10.38
CA ALA A 140 -33.89 -0.83 -10.49
C ALA A 140 -35.12 0.05 -10.87
N PRO A 141 -35.31 1.25 -10.31
CA PRO A 141 -36.38 2.17 -10.73
C PRO A 141 -36.22 2.73 -12.14
N LEU A 142 -35.01 2.69 -12.71
CA LEU A 142 -34.69 3.14 -14.06
C LEU A 142 -34.99 2.05 -15.12
N GLY A 143 -35.55 0.91 -14.69
CA GLY A 143 -35.91 -0.22 -15.58
C GLY A 143 -34.71 -1.06 -16.03
N THR A 144 -33.50 -0.76 -15.54
CA THR A 144 -32.26 -1.44 -15.92
C THR A 144 -31.66 -2.16 -14.72
N LEU A 145 -32.08 -3.40 -14.46
CA LEU A 145 -31.34 -4.24 -13.51
C LEU A 145 -29.95 -4.55 -14.12
N PRO A 146 -28.85 -4.27 -13.40
CA PRO A 146 -27.53 -4.61 -13.93
C PRO A 146 -27.40 -6.13 -14.02
N SER A 147 -26.96 -6.62 -15.19
CA SER A 147 -26.59 -8.02 -15.35
C SER A 147 -25.47 -8.40 -14.38
N LEU A 148 -25.41 -9.66 -13.95
CA LEU A 148 -24.34 -10.20 -13.11
C LEU A 148 -22.94 -9.86 -13.64
N ALA A 149 -22.74 -9.92 -14.96
CA ALA A 149 -21.47 -9.57 -15.61
C ALA A 149 -21.07 -8.09 -15.40
N LYS A 150 -22.03 -7.16 -15.41
CA LYS A 150 -21.78 -5.72 -15.14
C LYS A 150 -21.45 -5.50 -13.67
N MET A 151 -22.16 -6.19 -12.76
CA MET A 151 -21.86 -6.13 -11.32
C MET A 151 -20.46 -6.67 -11.02
N GLN A 152 -20.07 -7.78 -11.65
CA GLN A 152 -18.72 -8.34 -11.54
C GLN A 152 -17.66 -7.37 -12.08
N ALA A 153 -17.85 -6.84 -13.29
CA ALA A 153 -16.91 -5.91 -13.90
C ALA A 153 -16.70 -4.66 -13.02
N TRP A 154 -17.79 -4.12 -12.46
CA TRP A 154 -17.75 -3.01 -11.50
C TRP A 154 -16.98 -3.41 -10.24
N LEU A 155 -17.36 -4.49 -9.58
CA LEU A 155 -16.73 -4.99 -8.36
C LEU A 155 -15.21 -5.11 -8.51
N PHE A 156 -14.75 -5.72 -9.59
CA PHE A 156 -13.32 -5.89 -9.85
C PHE A 156 -12.62 -4.57 -10.19
N ALA A 157 -13.24 -3.69 -10.96
CA ALA A 157 -12.65 -2.40 -11.31
C ALA A 157 -12.45 -1.51 -10.06
N ASP A 158 -13.47 -1.39 -9.22
CA ASP A 158 -13.44 -0.53 -8.03
C ASP A 158 -12.47 -1.10 -6.97
N SER A 159 -12.58 -2.40 -6.65
CA SER A 159 -11.67 -3.02 -5.68
C SER A 159 -10.21 -2.96 -6.13
N LEU A 160 -9.92 -3.22 -7.41
CA LEU A 160 -8.56 -3.14 -7.95
C LEU A 160 -8.03 -1.71 -7.93
N SER A 161 -8.89 -0.70 -8.19
CA SER A 161 -8.50 0.71 -8.13
C SER A 161 -7.98 1.09 -6.75
N ILE A 162 -8.68 0.68 -5.69
CA ILE A 162 -8.26 0.90 -4.31
C ILE A 162 -6.94 0.17 -4.05
N LEU A 163 -6.82 -1.08 -4.45
CA LEU A 163 -5.63 -1.89 -4.15
C LEU A 163 -4.36 -1.40 -4.87
N VAL A 164 -4.50 -0.87 -6.08
CA VAL A 164 -3.39 -0.29 -6.85
C VAL A 164 -3.04 1.11 -6.35
N LEU A 165 -4.04 1.97 -6.12
CA LEU A 165 -3.83 3.40 -5.91
C LEU A 165 -3.68 3.77 -4.44
N LEU A 166 -4.42 3.13 -3.53
CA LEU A 166 -4.39 3.50 -2.11
C LEU A 166 -2.98 3.44 -1.50
N PRO A 167 -2.15 2.41 -1.76
CA PRO A 167 -0.77 2.40 -1.26
C PRO A 167 0.05 3.60 -1.73
N VAL A 168 -0.06 3.96 -3.02
CA VAL A 168 0.65 5.09 -3.61
C VAL A 168 0.18 6.40 -2.99
N VAL A 169 -1.14 6.56 -2.79
CA VAL A 169 -1.73 7.75 -2.17
C VAL A 169 -1.29 7.91 -0.72
N LEU A 170 -1.36 6.86 0.07
CA LEU A 170 -0.94 6.90 1.48
C LEU A 170 0.54 7.26 1.61
N ILE A 171 1.41 6.59 0.85
CA ILE A 171 2.85 6.85 0.89
C ILE A 171 3.17 8.26 0.37
N GLY A 172 2.48 8.71 -0.69
CA GLY A 172 2.65 10.06 -1.23
C GLY A 172 2.27 11.16 -0.24
N ILE A 173 1.15 10.99 0.48
CA ILE A 173 0.73 11.92 1.53
C ILE A 173 1.74 11.93 2.69
N ASP A 174 2.20 10.76 3.12
CA ASP A 174 3.19 10.63 4.21
C ASP A 174 4.53 11.28 3.83
N ALA A 175 5.02 11.05 2.61
CA ALA A 175 6.25 11.65 2.10
C ALA A 175 6.17 13.19 1.99
N TRP A 176 5.02 13.71 1.53
CA TRP A 176 4.78 15.15 1.46
C TRP A 176 4.76 15.79 2.86
N ARG A 177 4.06 15.17 3.80
CA ARG A 177 3.92 15.67 5.18
C ARG A 177 5.23 15.68 5.93
N ASP A 178 5.99 14.59 5.84
CA ASP A 178 7.26 14.44 6.56
C ASP A 178 8.43 15.13 5.85
N ARG A 179 8.19 15.76 4.69
CA ARG A 179 9.23 16.35 3.82
C ARG A 179 10.37 15.37 3.50
N ARG A 180 10.06 14.07 3.49
CA ARG A 180 11.01 12.98 3.23
C ARG A 180 11.13 12.77 1.74
N TRP A 181 11.87 13.66 1.09
CA TRP A 181 12.26 13.48 -0.31
C TRP A 181 13.34 12.40 -0.39
N PRO A 182 13.37 11.59 -1.47
CA PRO A 182 14.41 10.59 -1.63
C PRO A 182 15.79 11.27 -1.58
N PRO A 183 16.71 10.81 -0.70
CA PRO A 183 18.09 11.29 -0.70
C PRO A 183 18.70 11.13 -2.09
N ARG A 184 19.59 12.03 -2.50
CA ARG A 184 20.27 11.95 -3.81
C ARG A 184 20.96 10.59 -4.01
N ASP A 185 21.44 9.99 -2.93
CA ASP A 185 22.08 8.67 -2.90
C ASP A 185 21.12 7.51 -3.23
N GLY A 186 19.80 7.75 -3.22
CA GLY A 186 18.77 6.80 -3.60
C GLY A 186 18.20 7.00 -5.01
N ALA A 187 18.52 8.11 -5.69
CA ALA A 187 17.89 8.45 -6.98
C ALA A 187 18.23 7.44 -8.08
N GLN A 188 19.48 6.98 -8.15
CA GLN A 188 19.91 5.97 -9.13
C GLN A 188 19.19 4.63 -8.93
N ARG A 189 19.03 4.21 -7.67
CA ARG A 189 18.29 2.99 -7.32
C ARG A 189 16.82 3.09 -7.74
N TRP A 190 16.18 4.23 -7.46
CA TRP A 190 14.79 4.46 -7.86
C TRP A 190 14.63 4.53 -9.38
N LEU A 191 15.55 5.20 -10.07
CA LEU A 191 15.58 5.23 -11.53
C LEU A 191 15.70 3.82 -12.10
N ALA A 192 16.57 2.98 -11.53
CA ALA A 192 16.72 1.59 -11.95
C ALA A 192 15.43 0.77 -11.73
N ILE A 193 14.76 0.90 -10.58
CA ILE A 193 13.50 0.21 -10.30
C ILE A 193 12.44 0.61 -11.33
N VAL A 194 12.23 1.91 -11.54
CA VAL A 194 11.24 2.41 -12.49
C VAL A 194 11.58 1.98 -13.91
N ALA A 195 12.85 2.11 -14.33
CA ALA A 195 13.28 1.75 -15.68
C ALA A 195 13.13 0.25 -15.95
N ILE A 196 13.58 -0.62 -15.04
CA ILE A 196 13.48 -2.08 -15.21
C ILE A 196 12.01 -2.52 -15.28
N VAL A 197 11.17 -2.02 -14.38
CA VAL A 197 9.74 -2.37 -14.38
C VAL A 197 9.06 -1.83 -15.63
N LEU A 198 9.30 -0.57 -15.99
CA LEU A 198 8.68 0.06 -17.17
C LEU A 198 9.10 -0.64 -18.46
N VAL A 199 10.40 -0.77 -18.71
CA VAL A 199 10.92 -1.41 -19.92
C VAL A 199 10.49 -2.87 -19.98
N GLY A 200 10.63 -3.62 -18.89
CA GLY A 200 10.21 -5.02 -18.84
C GLY A 200 8.71 -5.18 -19.13
N THR A 201 7.87 -4.32 -18.55
CA THR A 201 6.43 -4.35 -18.80
C THR A 201 6.10 -3.97 -20.24
N VAL A 202 6.74 -2.93 -20.80
CA VAL A 202 6.56 -2.52 -22.20
C VAL A 202 7.01 -3.62 -23.16
N LEU A 203 8.09 -4.35 -22.88
CA LEU A 203 8.51 -5.48 -23.69
C LEU A 203 7.48 -6.63 -23.66
N VAL A 204 6.88 -6.91 -22.51
CA VAL A 204 5.83 -7.93 -22.38
C VAL A 204 4.58 -7.52 -23.17
N PHE A 205 4.10 -6.29 -22.98
CA PHE A 205 2.85 -5.78 -23.57
C PHE A 205 2.99 -5.19 -24.98
N GLY A 206 4.21 -4.95 -25.44
CA GLY A 206 4.53 -4.47 -26.79
C GLY A 206 4.50 -5.57 -27.86
N GLN A 207 4.18 -6.80 -27.48
CA GLN A 207 4.04 -7.92 -28.40
C GLN A 207 2.75 -8.71 -28.12
N SER A 208 2.15 -9.26 -29.17
CA SER A 208 0.88 -10.01 -29.11
C SER A 208 1.02 -11.44 -29.64
N ARG A 209 2.22 -12.01 -29.63
CA ARG A 209 2.51 -13.33 -30.22
C ARG A 209 2.66 -14.42 -29.16
N PHE A 210 3.26 -14.09 -28.03
CA PHE A 210 3.58 -15.02 -26.96
C PHE A 210 2.88 -14.63 -25.65
N PRO A 211 2.43 -15.60 -24.83
CA PRO A 211 1.68 -15.35 -23.60
C PRO A 211 2.59 -14.97 -22.41
N PHE A 212 3.42 -13.95 -22.57
CA PHE A 212 4.47 -13.58 -21.60
C PHE A 212 3.99 -12.78 -20.36
N LEU A 213 2.69 -12.80 -20.03
CA LEU A 213 2.17 -12.09 -18.84
C LEU A 213 2.89 -12.51 -17.55
N PHE A 214 3.32 -13.76 -17.45
CA PHE A 214 4.03 -14.28 -16.27
C PHE A 214 5.39 -13.60 -16.00
N LEU A 215 6.00 -12.94 -17.00
CA LEU A 215 7.26 -12.21 -16.83
C LEU A 215 7.10 -10.91 -16.03
N VAL A 216 5.87 -10.43 -15.85
CA VAL A 216 5.60 -9.22 -15.06
C VAL A 216 5.75 -9.49 -13.57
N SER A 217 5.39 -10.68 -13.09
CA SER A 217 5.47 -11.01 -11.67
C SER A 217 6.89 -10.94 -11.11
N PRO A 218 7.94 -11.46 -11.78
CA PRO A 218 9.34 -11.22 -11.40
C PRO A 218 9.73 -9.73 -11.32
N LEU A 219 9.18 -8.87 -12.17
CA LEU A 219 9.46 -7.42 -12.12
C LEU A 219 8.89 -6.79 -10.84
N ILE A 220 7.70 -7.21 -10.44
CA ILE A 220 7.08 -6.76 -9.19
C ILE A 220 7.87 -7.28 -8.00
N VAL A 221 8.24 -8.56 -7.99
CA VAL A 221 9.07 -9.14 -6.93
C VAL A 221 10.41 -8.40 -6.83
N TYR A 222 11.07 -8.12 -7.96
CA TYR A 222 12.29 -7.31 -8.00
C TYR A 222 12.07 -5.93 -7.36
N ALA A 223 10.99 -5.23 -7.73
CA ALA A 223 10.66 -3.93 -7.16
C ALA A 223 10.32 -4.01 -5.66
N THR A 224 9.72 -5.11 -5.20
CA THR A 224 9.44 -5.37 -3.79
C THR A 224 10.74 -5.53 -2.98
N PHE A 225 11.68 -6.36 -3.44
CA PHE A 225 12.98 -6.51 -2.77
C PHE A 225 13.84 -5.25 -2.85
N SER A 226 13.76 -4.52 -3.98
CA SER A 226 14.58 -3.35 -4.24
C SER A 226 14.03 -2.06 -3.65
N GLY A 227 12.72 -1.90 -3.51
CA GLY A 227 12.08 -0.66 -3.05
C GLY A 227 11.07 -0.83 -1.92
N GLY A 228 10.90 -2.05 -1.40
CA GLY A 228 9.94 -2.35 -0.32
C GLY A 228 8.49 -2.07 -0.74
N MET A 229 7.70 -1.52 0.19
CA MET A 229 6.30 -1.18 -0.03
C MET A 229 6.11 -0.14 -1.15
N LEU A 230 6.91 0.93 -1.14
CA LEU A 230 6.81 1.98 -2.17
C LEU A 230 7.24 1.45 -3.55
N GLY A 231 8.30 0.65 -3.62
CA GLY A 231 8.76 0.04 -4.87
C GLY A 231 7.69 -0.86 -5.47
N THR A 232 7.04 -1.66 -4.64
CA THR A 232 5.91 -2.50 -5.02
C THR A 232 4.73 -1.68 -5.55
N ALA A 233 4.32 -0.63 -4.82
CA ALA A 233 3.20 0.21 -5.19
C ALA A 233 3.43 0.93 -6.54
N VAL A 234 4.64 1.46 -6.75
CA VAL A 234 5.04 2.09 -8.02
C VAL A 234 5.09 1.06 -9.15
N ALA A 235 5.64 -0.13 -8.91
CA ALA A 235 5.71 -1.17 -9.94
C ALA A 235 4.33 -1.65 -10.38
N VAL A 236 3.44 -1.91 -9.42
CA VAL A 236 2.04 -2.26 -9.68
C VAL A 236 1.34 -1.14 -10.47
N LEU A 237 1.56 0.13 -10.12
CA LEU A 237 0.98 1.26 -10.84
C LEU A 237 1.47 1.32 -12.29
N ILE A 238 2.78 1.19 -12.53
CA ILE A 238 3.37 1.14 -13.87
C ILE A 238 2.77 0.00 -14.68
N VAL A 239 2.74 -1.21 -14.11
CA VAL A 239 2.17 -2.40 -14.74
C VAL A 239 0.71 -2.16 -15.12
N THR A 240 -0.06 -1.56 -14.21
CA THR A 240 -1.48 -1.30 -14.43
C THR A 240 -1.70 -0.29 -15.55
N ILE A 241 -0.95 0.82 -15.56
CA ILE A 241 -1.03 1.84 -16.61
C ILE A 241 -0.67 1.21 -17.97
N VAL A 242 0.49 0.56 -18.08
CA VAL A 242 0.94 -0.04 -19.34
C VAL A 242 -0.05 -1.11 -19.82
N ALA A 243 -0.56 -1.95 -18.92
CA ALA A 243 -1.54 -2.98 -19.26
C ALA A 243 -2.86 -2.38 -19.77
N ILE A 244 -3.39 -1.34 -19.12
CA ILE A 244 -4.60 -0.63 -19.55
C ILE A 244 -4.40 -0.04 -20.95
N PHE A 245 -3.31 0.69 -21.18
CA PHE A 245 -3.03 1.31 -22.47
C PHE A 245 -2.78 0.29 -23.59
N ALA A 246 -2.02 -0.79 -23.30
CA ALA A 246 -1.81 -1.85 -24.27
C ALA A 246 -3.13 -2.53 -24.65
N THR A 247 -3.99 -2.82 -23.67
CA THR A 247 -5.32 -3.39 -23.90
C THR A 247 -6.19 -2.43 -24.75
N ALA A 248 -6.16 -1.13 -24.44
CA ALA A 248 -6.87 -0.09 -25.20
C ALA A 248 -6.46 -0.05 -26.68
N MET A 249 -5.17 -0.25 -26.96
CA MET A 249 -4.61 -0.28 -28.31
C MET A 249 -4.74 -1.65 -29.00
N ASN A 250 -5.47 -2.62 -28.40
CA ASN A 250 -5.51 -4.02 -28.86
C ASN A 250 -4.11 -4.63 -29.04
N SER A 251 -3.20 -4.30 -28.13
CA SER A 251 -1.83 -4.82 -28.05
C SER A 251 -1.65 -5.69 -26.81
N GLY A 252 -0.61 -6.52 -26.85
CA GLY A 252 -0.14 -7.28 -25.72
C GLY A 252 -0.72 -8.69 -25.65
N PRO A 253 -0.19 -9.51 -24.74
CA PRO A 253 -0.59 -10.91 -24.59
C PRO A 253 -2.07 -11.10 -24.25
N ILE A 254 -2.74 -10.08 -23.70
CA ILE A 254 -4.16 -10.15 -23.35
C ILE A 254 -5.06 -10.40 -24.56
N THR A 255 -4.62 -9.98 -25.74
CA THR A 255 -5.36 -10.18 -26.99
C THR A 255 -5.46 -11.65 -27.40
N LEU A 256 -4.55 -12.49 -26.89
CA LEU A 256 -4.51 -13.94 -27.11
C LEU A 256 -5.64 -14.69 -26.37
N VAL A 257 -6.32 -14.03 -25.42
CA VAL A 257 -7.45 -14.63 -24.69
C VAL A 257 -8.65 -14.81 -25.64
N ILE A 258 -9.11 -16.05 -25.73
CA ILE A 258 -10.28 -16.46 -26.51
C ILE A 258 -11.54 -16.25 -25.64
N GLY A 259 -12.59 -15.64 -26.20
CA GLY A 259 -13.85 -15.40 -25.47
C GLY A 259 -14.41 -13.96 -25.56
N GLY A 260 -13.88 -13.13 -26.46
CA GLY A 260 -14.36 -11.77 -26.69
C GLY A 260 -13.89 -10.76 -25.63
N ASP A 261 -14.45 -9.55 -25.67
CA ASP A 261 -13.98 -8.42 -24.85
C ASP A 261 -14.22 -8.65 -23.35
N HIS A 262 -15.32 -9.28 -22.97
CA HIS A 262 -15.59 -9.61 -21.56
C HIS A 262 -14.53 -10.54 -20.96
N ALA A 263 -14.12 -11.59 -21.69
CA ALA A 263 -13.08 -12.51 -21.23
C ALA A 263 -11.72 -11.81 -21.09
N ARG A 264 -11.41 -10.86 -21.99
CA ARG A 264 -10.18 -10.06 -21.93
C ARG A 264 -10.17 -9.11 -20.73
N ILE A 265 -11.30 -8.47 -20.43
CA ILE A 265 -11.46 -7.61 -19.24
C ILE A 265 -11.28 -8.43 -17.96
N LEU A 266 -11.94 -9.58 -17.86
CA LEU A 266 -11.76 -10.47 -16.71
C LEU A 266 -10.33 -10.96 -16.58
N ALA A 267 -9.68 -11.31 -17.70
CA ALA A 267 -8.30 -11.77 -17.69
C ALA A 267 -7.33 -10.67 -17.21
N ILE A 268 -7.51 -9.41 -17.64
CA ILE A 268 -6.63 -8.32 -17.20
C ILE A 268 -6.89 -7.95 -15.74
N GLN A 269 -8.15 -7.91 -15.31
CA GLN A 269 -8.50 -7.68 -13.90
C GLN A 269 -7.92 -8.77 -13.00
N THR A 270 -8.05 -10.04 -13.40
CA THR A 270 -7.47 -11.18 -12.67
C THR A 270 -5.95 -11.09 -12.62
N PHE A 271 -5.31 -10.78 -13.76
CA PHE A 271 -3.86 -10.61 -13.85
C PHE A 271 -3.35 -9.50 -12.92
N LEU A 272 -3.99 -8.32 -12.94
CA LEU A 272 -3.60 -7.19 -12.10
C LEU A 272 -3.84 -7.52 -10.62
N ALA A 273 -5.00 -8.10 -10.29
CA ALA A 273 -5.31 -8.52 -8.92
C ALA A 273 -4.28 -9.53 -8.39
N ALA A 274 -3.91 -10.54 -9.17
CA ALA A 274 -2.89 -11.52 -8.80
C ALA A 274 -1.52 -10.87 -8.53
N ASN A 275 -1.12 -9.92 -9.36
CA ASN A 275 0.14 -9.18 -9.20
C ASN A 275 0.13 -8.29 -7.95
N VAL A 276 -1.00 -7.66 -7.62
CA VAL A 276 -1.17 -6.88 -6.39
C VAL A 276 -1.14 -7.79 -5.15
N LEU A 277 -1.90 -8.88 -5.19
CA LEU A 277 -1.97 -9.89 -4.11
C LEU A 277 -0.64 -10.60 -3.89
N MET A 278 0.21 -10.69 -4.90
CA MET A 278 1.59 -11.14 -4.75
C MET A 278 2.47 -10.05 -4.12
N GLY A 279 2.45 -8.84 -4.68
CA GLY A 279 3.37 -7.78 -4.28
C GLY A 279 3.13 -7.25 -2.86
N LEU A 280 1.91 -6.86 -2.52
CA LEU A 280 1.64 -6.15 -1.26
C LEU A 280 1.96 -7.00 -0.01
N PRO A 281 1.54 -8.28 0.09
CA PRO A 281 1.85 -9.10 1.26
C PRO A 281 3.34 -9.42 1.39
N ILE A 282 4.04 -9.66 0.27
CA ILE A 282 5.50 -9.85 0.27
C ILE A 282 6.19 -8.59 0.78
N ALA A 283 5.76 -7.41 0.31
CA ALA A 283 6.32 -6.14 0.75
C ALA A 283 6.10 -5.89 2.24
N ALA A 284 4.91 -6.20 2.76
CA ALA A 284 4.61 -6.08 4.18
C ALA A 284 5.40 -7.07 5.03
N LEU A 285 5.54 -8.33 4.58
CA LEU A 285 6.37 -9.32 5.25
C LEU A 285 7.85 -8.90 5.30
N LEU A 286 8.38 -8.39 4.19
CA LEU A 286 9.76 -7.89 4.13
C LEU A 286 9.94 -6.67 5.05
N SER A 287 8.95 -5.78 5.11
CA SER A 287 8.95 -4.62 6.02
C SER A 287 8.91 -5.04 7.48
N ALA A 288 8.08 -6.04 7.83
CA ALA A 288 8.03 -6.60 9.18
C ALA A 288 9.35 -7.28 9.57
N LYS A 289 9.94 -8.09 8.68
CA LYS A 289 11.24 -8.74 8.90
C LYS A 289 12.35 -7.73 9.12
N ARG A 290 12.38 -6.66 8.31
CA ARG A 290 13.41 -5.62 8.42
C ARG A 290 13.31 -4.85 9.73
N ARG A 291 12.10 -4.47 10.15
CA ARG A 291 11.89 -3.84 11.47
C ARG A 291 12.33 -4.74 12.62
N ALA A 292 11.94 -6.01 12.61
CA ALA A 292 12.35 -6.96 13.64
C ALA A 292 13.87 -7.12 13.72
N HIS A 293 14.55 -7.14 12.57
CA HIS A 293 16.01 -7.17 12.53
C HIS A 293 16.63 -5.87 13.10
N ASP A 294 16.13 -4.70 12.68
CA ASP A 294 16.63 -3.41 13.15
C ASP A 294 16.39 -3.22 14.65
N ASP A 295 15.26 -3.70 15.18
CA ASP A 295 14.95 -3.71 16.61
C ASP A 295 15.90 -4.64 17.38
N ALA A 296 16.20 -5.82 16.85
CA ALA A 296 17.14 -6.76 17.47
C ALA A 296 18.57 -6.19 17.51
N VAL A 297 19.01 -5.52 16.43
CA VAL A 297 20.31 -4.84 16.39
C VAL A 297 20.35 -3.70 17.41
N ARG A 298 19.33 -2.84 17.45
CA ARG A 298 19.24 -1.75 18.44
C ARG A 298 19.26 -2.25 19.88
N ALA A 299 18.51 -3.31 20.17
CA ALA A 299 18.46 -3.90 21.52
C ALA A 299 19.82 -4.49 21.93
N ARG A 300 20.52 -5.15 20.99
CA ARG A 300 21.87 -5.67 21.22
C ARG A 300 22.87 -4.55 21.47
N ASP A 301 22.86 -3.52 20.63
CA ASP A 301 23.81 -2.42 20.72
C ASP A 301 23.59 -1.61 22.02
N TYR A 302 22.33 -1.39 22.41
CA TYR A 302 21.98 -0.79 23.70
C TYR A 302 22.42 -1.63 24.90
N ALA A 303 22.24 -2.96 24.84
CA ALA A 303 22.70 -3.86 25.89
C ALA A 303 24.23 -3.85 26.02
N GLN A 304 24.94 -3.85 24.88
CA GLN A 304 26.40 -3.74 24.87
C GLN A 304 26.87 -2.40 25.44
N GLU A 305 26.22 -1.30 25.08
CA GLU A 305 26.53 0.03 25.62
C GLU A 305 26.35 0.11 27.14
N ILE A 306 25.30 -0.52 27.69
CA ILE A 306 25.13 -0.62 29.14
C ILE A 306 26.27 -1.44 29.75
N LEU A 307 26.54 -2.63 29.21
CA LEU A 307 27.58 -3.52 29.73
C LEU A 307 28.95 -2.84 29.75
N ASP A 308 29.27 -2.08 28.70
CA ASP A 308 30.56 -1.42 28.53
C ASP A 308 30.73 -0.20 29.46
N ASN A 309 29.65 0.42 29.92
CA ASN A 309 29.69 1.66 30.72
C ASN A 309 29.31 1.47 32.20
N VAL A 310 28.81 0.30 32.62
CA VAL A 310 28.51 0.03 34.04
C VAL A 310 29.83 -0.19 34.79
N SER A 311 30.03 0.56 35.88
CA SER A 311 31.23 0.48 36.73
C SER A 311 31.31 -0.77 37.62
N GLU A 312 30.25 -1.56 37.70
CA GLU A 312 30.26 -2.86 38.37
C GLU A 312 30.73 -3.98 37.42
N VAL A 313 31.46 -4.95 37.95
CA VAL A 313 31.86 -6.13 37.17
C VAL A 313 30.63 -6.98 36.86
N ILE A 314 30.27 -7.03 35.59
CA ILE A 314 29.27 -7.94 35.05
C ILE A 314 30.02 -9.08 34.35
N PHE A 315 29.74 -10.30 34.77
CA PHE A 315 30.41 -11.49 34.29
C PHE A 315 29.45 -12.61 33.93
N ARG A 316 29.93 -13.55 33.12
CA ARG A 316 29.28 -14.83 32.86
C ARG A 316 30.32 -15.94 32.96
N THR A 317 29.91 -17.10 33.45
CA THR A 317 30.75 -18.31 33.50
C THR A 317 30.13 -19.46 32.70
N ASP A 318 30.96 -20.46 32.36
CA ASP A 318 30.47 -21.76 31.88
C ASP A 318 30.02 -22.65 33.05
N GLU A 319 29.58 -23.87 32.74
CA GLU A 319 29.12 -24.85 33.74
C GLU A 319 30.22 -25.28 34.74
N VAL A 320 31.49 -25.01 34.44
CA VAL A 320 32.65 -25.35 35.27
C VAL A 320 33.20 -24.11 36.01
N GLY A 321 32.53 -22.96 35.88
CA GLY A 321 32.91 -21.72 36.56
C GLY A 321 34.07 -20.97 35.89
N ARG A 322 34.38 -21.22 34.62
CA ARG A 322 35.36 -20.42 33.87
C ARG A 322 34.71 -19.18 33.30
N TRP A 323 35.41 -18.05 33.32
CA TRP A 323 34.93 -16.79 32.75
C TRP A 323 34.65 -16.93 31.25
N THR A 324 33.41 -16.73 30.81
CA THR A 324 33.00 -16.72 29.40
C THR A 324 32.71 -15.30 28.90
N MET A 325 32.43 -14.37 29.81
CA MET A 325 32.24 -12.96 29.52
C MET A 325 32.64 -12.15 30.75
N LEU A 326 33.30 -11.02 30.53
CA LEU A 326 33.62 -9.99 31.51
C LEU A 326 33.42 -8.64 30.82
N ASN A 327 32.88 -7.64 31.51
CA ASN A 327 32.79 -6.27 31.00
C ASN A 327 34.04 -5.44 31.38
N PRO A 328 34.26 -4.25 30.76
CA PRO A 328 35.46 -3.44 30.97
C PRO A 328 35.74 -3.03 32.42
N ALA A 329 34.71 -2.93 33.27
CA ALA A 329 34.87 -2.65 34.69
C ALA A 329 35.78 -3.65 35.42
N TRP A 330 35.92 -4.88 34.91
CA TRP A 330 36.89 -5.85 35.42
C TRP A 330 38.33 -5.33 35.34
N GLU A 331 38.75 -4.82 34.17
CA GLU A 331 40.11 -4.31 33.99
C GLU A 331 40.33 -3.07 34.84
N GLU A 332 39.32 -2.19 34.91
CA GLU A 332 39.39 -0.93 35.67
C GLU A 332 39.51 -1.18 37.19
N LEU A 333 38.73 -2.14 37.73
CA LEU A 333 38.70 -2.42 39.16
C LEU A 333 39.82 -3.37 39.62
N THR A 334 40.21 -4.34 38.80
CA THR A 334 41.16 -5.40 39.20
C THR A 334 42.56 -5.23 38.62
N GLY A 335 42.71 -4.49 37.52
CA GLY A 335 43.96 -4.33 36.77
C GLY A 335 44.34 -5.52 35.88
N PHE A 336 43.57 -6.62 35.88
CA PHE A 336 43.78 -7.75 34.97
C PHE A 336 43.07 -7.54 33.65
N THR A 337 43.73 -7.85 32.54
CA THR A 337 43.09 -7.70 31.24
C THR A 337 42.00 -8.76 31.02
N LEU A 338 40.96 -8.40 30.28
CA LEU A 338 39.89 -9.29 29.81
C LEU A 338 40.47 -10.49 29.07
N ARG A 339 41.48 -10.25 28.23
CA ARG A 339 42.11 -11.28 27.41
C ARG A 339 42.83 -12.36 28.24
N GLU A 340 43.43 -11.97 29.36
CA GLU A 340 44.09 -12.88 30.30
C GLU A 340 43.09 -13.59 31.23
N SER A 341 41.97 -12.92 31.52
CA SER A 341 40.99 -13.38 32.49
C SER A 341 39.96 -14.34 31.88
N ILE A 342 39.54 -14.11 30.63
CA ILE A 342 38.58 -14.98 29.92
C ILE A 342 39.14 -16.42 29.81
N GLY A 343 38.32 -17.41 30.13
CA GLY A 343 38.65 -18.85 30.11
C GLY A 343 39.28 -19.37 31.41
N SER A 344 39.67 -18.48 32.33
CA SER A 344 40.22 -18.84 33.64
C SER A 344 39.09 -19.13 34.65
N PRO A 345 39.30 -20.03 35.64
CA PRO A 345 38.29 -20.35 36.66
C PRO A 345 38.09 -19.20 37.65
N ILE A 346 36.84 -18.88 38.00
CA ILE A 346 36.48 -17.81 38.96
C ILE A 346 37.22 -17.89 40.29
N HIS A 347 37.39 -19.09 40.86
CA HIS A 347 38.04 -19.30 42.17
C HIS A 347 39.52 -18.89 42.19
N THR A 348 40.16 -18.75 41.03
CA THR A 348 41.55 -18.27 40.96
C THR A 348 41.66 -16.78 41.32
N SER A 349 40.57 -16.02 41.12
CA SER A 349 40.48 -14.60 41.43
C SER A 349 39.81 -14.30 42.79
N LEU A 350 39.32 -15.33 43.50
CA LEU A 350 38.73 -15.21 44.84
C LEU A 350 39.80 -15.36 45.94
N HIS A 351 39.56 -14.72 47.08
CA HIS A 351 40.40 -14.90 48.28
C HIS A 351 40.43 -16.38 48.67
N PRO A 352 41.56 -16.94 49.16
CA PRO A 352 41.68 -18.37 49.49
C PRO A 352 40.58 -18.92 50.42
N ASP A 353 40.07 -18.07 51.31
CA ASP A 353 39.01 -18.42 52.27
C ASP A 353 37.60 -18.44 51.63
N ASP A 354 37.44 -17.85 50.45
CA ASP A 354 36.17 -17.69 49.71
C ASP A 354 36.08 -18.62 48.48
N ARG A 355 37.01 -19.57 48.34
CA ARG A 355 37.13 -20.46 47.16
C ARG A 355 36.13 -21.60 47.12
#